data_AF-A0A7S2QJN3-F1
#
_entry.id   AF-A0A7S2QJN3-F1
#
_cell.length_a   1.000
_cell.length_b   1.000
_cell.length_c   1.000
_cell.angle_alpha   90.00
_cell.angle_beta   90.00
_cell.angle_gamma   90.00
#
_symmetry.space_group_name_H-M   'P 1'
#
loop_
_entity.id
_entity.type
_entity.pdbx_description
1 polymer ?
#
loop_
_entity_poly.entity_id
_entity_poly.type
_entity_poly.pdbx_seq_one_letter_code
_entity_poly.pdbx_strand_id
1 'polypeptide(L)'
;MTAVSLFTFVPLILSLSKLVNCDAFDKALRAELDMASGGELRCFMKAALTGCTVLHLLILVGQFLRVKSGPEVFCIDLFLSLVMKHTIVFVFTVTFLLVWKLSLLRIDHLRDRIKLQPSDLAGCWPGFTREYQALVDLVDELWRRSGLSSAASLVFVLDLMLIAFGVAVAKADTQWKGWPLWLFVVSQACLPCGGLYLWARIHDACCSKAYPKQSLLSLATHHLGR
;
A
#
# COMPACT_ATOMS: atom_id res chain seq x y z
N MET A 1 2.76 -15.48 -24.31
CA MET A 1 2.00 -14.49 -23.51
C MET A 1 2.71 -14.10 -22.19
N THR A 2 3.75 -14.81 -21.76
CA THR A 2 4.48 -14.62 -20.47
C THR A 2 5.41 -13.40 -20.43
N ALA A 3 6.12 -13.09 -21.51
CA ALA A 3 7.04 -11.94 -21.54
C ALA A 3 6.31 -10.59 -21.44
N VAL A 4 5.21 -10.41 -22.20
CA VAL A 4 4.42 -9.16 -22.21
C VAL A 4 3.79 -8.88 -20.84
N SER A 5 3.34 -9.91 -20.12
CA SER A 5 2.83 -9.76 -18.75
C SER A 5 3.90 -9.47 -17.71
N LEU A 6 5.18 -9.73 -17.99
CA LEU A 6 6.28 -9.34 -17.09
C LEU A 6 6.69 -7.87 -17.32
N PHE A 7 6.57 -7.38 -18.57
CA PHE A 7 6.79 -5.97 -18.88
C PHE A 7 5.85 -5.03 -18.12
N THR A 8 4.62 -5.44 -17.82
CA THR A 8 3.69 -4.64 -17.01
C THR A 8 4.16 -4.43 -15.56
N PHE A 9 5.09 -5.26 -15.08
CA PHE A 9 5.69 -5.11 -13.75
C PHE A 9 7.00 -4.32 -13.74
N VAL A 10 7.57 -3.97 -14.89
CA VAL A 10 8.80 -3.17 -14.95
C VAL A 10 8.67 -1.83 -14.21
N PRO A 11 7.59 -1.04 -14.38
CA PRO A 11 7.41 0.19 -13.60
C PRO A 11 7.38 -0.08 -12.10
N LEU A 12 6.78 -1.20 -11.68
CA LEU A 12 6.70 -1.59 -10.27
C LEU A 12 8.07 -1.94 -9.70
N ILE A 13 8.87 -2.73 -10.43
CA ILE A 13 10.22 -3.11 -10.03
C ILE A 13 11.11 -1.87 -9.91
N LEU A 14 11.03 -0.94 -10.87
CA LEU A 14 11.81 0.30 -10.83
C LEU A 14 11.42 1.18 -9.64
N SER A 15 10.11 1.36 -9.39
CA SER A 15 9.64 2.13 -8.23
C SER A 15 10.05 1.49 -6.90
N LEU A 16 9.95 0.16 -6.78
CA LEU A 16 10.39 -0.57 -5.58
C LEU A 16 11.90 -0.45 -5.38
N SER A 17 12.68 -0.61 -6.44
CA SER A 17 14.13 -0.46 -6.40
C SER A 17 14.52 0.96 -5.95
N LYS A 18 13.87 1.98 -6.50
CA LYS A 18 14.12 3.39 -6.12
C LYS A 18 13.76 3.64 -4.65
N LEU A 19 12.65 3.08 -4.17
CA LEU A 19 12.20 3.25 -2.80
C LEU A 19 13.09 2.51 -1.78
N VAL A 20 13.49 1.28 -2.08
CA VAL A 20 14.38 0.49 -1.19
C VAL A 20 15.76 1.15 -1.07
N ASN A 21 16.21 1.82 -2.14
CA ASN A 21 17.46 2.59 -2.13
C ASN A 21 17.28 4.06 -1.70
N CYS A 22 16.10 4.43 -1.16
CA CYS A 22 15.84 5.79 -0.73
C CYS A 22 16.39 6.03 0.68
N ASP A 23 17.39 6.91 0.82
CA ASP A 23 17.95 7.29 2.12
C ASP A 23 16.89 7.86 3.08
N ALA A 24 15.91 8.59 2.57
CA ALA A 24 14.83 9.15 3.37
C ALA A 24 13.95 8.04 3.98
N PHE A 25 13.72 6.96 3.23
CA PHE A 25 12.97 5.80 3.70
C PHE A 25 13.73 5.06 4.80
N ASP A 26 15.02 4.76 4.59
CA ASP A 26 15.84 4.05 5.59
C ASP A 26 15.98 4.88 6.88
N LYS A 27 16.27 6.18 6.77
CA LYS A 27 16.34 7.09 7.93
C LYS A 27 15.03 7.18 8.69
N ALA A 28 13.90 7.34 7.98
CA ALA A 28 12.59 7.45 8.60
C ALA A 28 12.19 6.15 9.30
N LEU A 29 12.48 4.99 8.70
CA LEU A 29 12.21 3.67 9.26
C LEU A 29 13.03 3.42 10.53
N ARG A 30 14.35 3.67 10.49
CA ARG A 30 15.22 3.50 11.66
C ARG A 30 14.81 4.42 12.80
N ALA A 31 14.59 5.70 12.50
CA ALA A 31 14.14 6.65 13.50
C ALA A 31 12.80 6.24 14.15
N GLU A 32 11.90 5.61 13.40
CA GLU A 32 10.63 5.11 13.96
C GLU A 32 10.84 3.83 14.80
N LEU A 33 11.75 2.95 14.39
CA LEU A 33 12.11 1.73 15.13
C LEU A 33 12.84 1.99 16.45
N ASP A 34 13.50 3.15 16.56
CA ASP A 34 14.22 3.63 17.74
C ASP A 34 13.30 4.40 18.72
N MET A 35 12.12 4.84 18.26
CA MET A 35 11.12 5.48 19.11
C MET A 35 10.34 4.45 19.95
N ALA A 36 9.62 4.91 20.98
CA ALA A 36 8.75 4.06 21.80
C ALA A 36 7.64 3.36 20.97
N SER A 37 7.21 3.97 19.87
CA SER A 37 6.30 3.41 18.86
C SER A 37 6.92 2.25 18.04
N GLY A 38 8.25 2.07 18.10
CA GLY A 38 8.97 1.05 17.35
C GLY A 38 8.51 -0.37 17.68
N GLY A 39 8.00 -0.61 18.89
CA GLY A 39 7.37 -1.88 19.26
C GLY A 39 6.12 -2.20 18.43
N GLU A 40 5.26 -1.20 18.22
CA GLU A 40 4.05 -1.33 17.39
C GLU A 40 4.42 -1.58 15.92
N LEU A 41 5.40 -0.83 15.41
CA LEU A 41 5.87 -1.01 14.03
C LEU A 41 6.47 -2.41 13.81
N ARG A 42 7.28 -2.92 14.74
CA ARG A 42 7.83 -4.29 14.66
C ARG A 42 6.74 -5.35 14.69
N CYS A 43 5.73 -5.19 15.54
CA CYS A 43 4.60 -6.10 15.62
C CYS A 43 3.81 -6.10 14.30
N PHE A 44 3.53 -4.91 13.77
CA PHE A 44 2.88 -4.75 12.48
C PHE A 44 3.70 -5.38 11.34
N MET A 45 5.01 -5.14 11.27
CA MET A 45 5.88 -5.73 10.24
C MET A 45 5.86 -7.26 10.30
N LYS A 46 5.93 -7.85 11.50
CA LYS A 46 5.84 -9.31 11.67
C LYS A 46 4.48 -9.85 11.22
N ALA A 47 3.39 -9.20 11.63
CA ALA A 47 2.03 -9.60 11.27
C ALA A 47 1.78 -9.47 9.77
N ALA A 48 2.20 -8.35 9.16
CA ALA A 48 2.08 -8.09 7.73
C ALA A 48 2.91 -9.09 6.92
N LEU A 49 4.17 -9.34 7.30
CA LEU A 49 5.02 -10.31 6.62
C LEU A 49 4.45 -11.73 6.72
N THR A 50 4.00 -12.15 7.91
CA THR A 50 3.40 -13.46 8.13
C THR A 50 2.11 -13.61 7.33
N GLY A 51 1.21 -12.64 7.42
CA GLY A 51 -0.06 -12.65 6.68
C GLY A 51 0.14 -12.65 5.17
N CYS A 52 1.04 -11.80 4.65
CA CYS A 52 1.38 -11.78 3.23
C CYS A 52 1.99 -13.10 2.77
N THR A 53 2.86 -13.71 3.58
CA THR A 53 3.51 -14.99 3.26
C THR A 53 2.49 -16.11 3.19
N VAL A 54 1.63 -16.24 4.20
CA VAL A 54 0.56 -17.24 4.23
C VAL A 54 -0.39 -17.05 3.04
N LEU A 55 -0.81 -15.82 2.76
CA LEU A 55 -1.70 -15.52 1.65
C LEU A 55 -1.08 -15.91 0.30
N HIS A 56 0.16 -15.49 0.02
CA HIS A 56 0.82 -15.79 -1.26
C HIS A 56 1.13 -17.29 -1.39
N LEU A 57 1.48 -17.99 -0.30
CA LEU A 57 1.64 -19.44 -0.30
C LEU A 57 0.32 -20.15 -0.64
N LEU A 58 -0.80 -19.75 -0.03
CA LEU A 58 -2.11 -20.33 -0.32
C LEU A 58 -2.51 -20.11 -1.78
N ILE A 59 -2.25 -18.91 -2.32
CA ILE A 59 -2.52 -18.62 -3.74
C ILE A 59 -1.64 -19.47 -4.64
N LEU A 60 -0.35 -19.59 -4.33
CA LEU A 60 0.59 -20.39 -5.12
C LEU A 60 0.22 -21.88 -5.10
N VAL A 61 -0.14 -22.43 -3.94
CA VAL A 61 -0.62 -23.81 -3.79
C VAL A 61 -1.93 -24.01 -4.56
N GLY A 62 -2.89 -23.10 -4.43
CA GLY A 62 -4.16 -23.17 -5.15
C GLY A 62 -3.98 -23.14 -6.67
N GLN A 63 -3.06 -22.30 -7.17
CA GLN A 63 -2.70 -22.29 -8.59
C GLN A 63 -1.97 -23.56 -9.00
N PHE A 64 -1.00 -24.04 -8.22
CA PHE A 64 -0.30 -25.30 -8.50
C PHE A 64 -1.26 -26.49 -8.61
N LEU A 65 -2.19 -26.62 -7.66
CA LEU A 65 -3.22 -27.67 -7.67
C LEU A 65 -4.13 -27.55 -8.90
N ARG A 66 -4.56 -26.33 -9.25
CA ARG A 66 -5.41 -26.07 -10.42
C ARG A 66 -4.74 -26.45 -11.72
N VAL A 67 -3.45 -26.14 -11.87
CA VAL A 67 -2.72 -26.47 -13.09
C VAL A 67 -2.38 -27.98 -13.13
N LYS A 68 -2.12 -28.64 -11.99
CA LYS A 68 -1.94 -30.11 -11.91
C LYS A 68 -3.19 -30.89 -12.33
N SER A 69 -4.38 -30.34 -12.13
CA SER A 69 -5.66 -30.95 -12.54
C SER A 69 -6.05 -30.69 -14.00
N GLY A 70 -5.26 -29.92 -14.77
CA GLY A 70 -5.52 -29.63 -16.18
C GLY A 70 -4.94 -30.68 -17.15
N PRO A 71 -5.42 -30.74 -18.40
CA PRO A 71 -4.89 -31.66 -19.41
C PRO A 71 -3.40 -31.38 -19.68
N GLU A 72 -2.63 -32.46 -19.72
CA GLU A 72 -1.17 -32.53 -19.68
C GLU A 72 -0.47 -31.80 -20.84
N VAL A 73 -0.20 -30.50 -20.71
CA VAL A 73 0.96 -29.85 -21.34
C VAL A 73 1.42 -28.74 -20.40
N PHE A 74 2.24 -29.10 -19.41
CA PHE A 74 2.87 -28.13 -18.52
C PHE A 74 4.20 -27.67 -19.11
N CYS A 75 4.31 -26.38 -19.42
CA CYS A 75 5.59 -25.73 -19.68
C CYS A 75 6.13 -25.21 -18.34
N ILE A 76 7.35 -25.61 -17.96
CA ILE A 76 8.09 -25.07 -16.80
C ILE A 76 8.04 -23.52 -16.80
N ASP A 77 8.03 -22.92 -17.98
CA ASP A 77 7.93 -21.48 -18.21
C ASP A 77 6.68 -20.83 -17.59
N LEU A 78 5.52 -21.51 -17.62
CA LEU A 78 4.29 -20.96 -17.06
C LEU A 78 4.35 -20.93 -15.53
N PHE A 79 4.87 -22.00 -14.92
CA PHE A 79 5.06 -22.08 -13.48
C PHE A 79 6.07 -21.02 -13.01
N LEU A 80 7.20 -20.90 -13.70
CA LEU A 80 8.22 -19.89 -13.37
C LEU A 80 7.68 -18.46 -13.50
N SER A 81 6.90 -18.19 -14.54
CA SER A 81 6.24 -16.88 -14.73
C SER A 81 5.24 -16.57 -13.62
N LEU A 82 4.51 -17.57 -13.10
CA LEU A 82 3.58 -17.40 -12.00
C LEU A 82 4.30 -17.11 -10.69
N VAL A 83 5.38 -17.86 -10.40
CA VAL A 83 6.22 -17.62 -9.21
C VAL A 83 6.78 -16.20 -9.25
N MET A 84 7.37 -15.78 -10.36
CA MET A 84 7.91 -14.42 -10.53
C MET A 84 6.86 -13.34 -10.28
N LYS A 85 5.65 -13.49 -10.85
CA LYS A 85 4.54 -12.56 -10.62
C LYS A 85 4.20 -12.46 -9.13
N HIS A 86 4.04 -13.60 -8.45
CA HIS A 86 3.70 -13.62 -7.02
C HIS A 86 4.80 -13.04 -6.15
N THR A 87 6.07 -13.29 -6.48
CA THR A 87 7.21 -12.68 -5.77
C THR A 87 7.18 -11.16 -5.89
N ILE A 88 6.95 -10.63 -7.10
CA ILE A 88 6.89 -9.18 -7.32
C ILE A 88 5.71 -8.56 -6.54
N VAL A 89 4.53 -9.16 -6.62
CA VAL A 89 3.34 -8.67 -5.90
C VAL A 89 3.51 -8.77 -4.38
N PHE A 90 4.17 -9.83 -3.90
CA PHE A 90 4.50 -9.98 -2.49
C PHE A 90 5.40 -8.85 -1.99
N VAL A 91 6.52 -8.61 -2.69
CA VAL A 91 7.46 -7.53 -2.32
C VAL A 91 6.74 -6.19 -2.35
N PHE A 92 5.97 -5.92 -3.40
CA PHE A 92 5.17 -4.70 -3.50
C PHE A 92 4.21 -4.53 -2.33
N THR A 93 3.45 -5.57 -1.99
CA THR A 93 2.45 -5.51 -0.91
C THR A 93 3.10 -5.21 0.43
N VAL A 94 4.20 -5.88 0.75
CA VAL A 94 4.94 -5.66 2.00
C VAL A 94 5.49 -4.23 2.05
N THR A 95 6.12 -3.76 0.98
CA THR A 95 6.67 -2.40 0.90
C THR A 95 5.57 -1.35 0.98
N PHE A 96 4.46 -1.54 0.28
CA PHE A 96 3.28 -0.65 0.32
C PHE A 96 2.73 -0.53 1.74
N LEU A 97 2.51 -1.66 2.43
CA LEU A 97 2.02 -1.69 3.80
C LEU A 97 2.98 -1.02 4.77
N LEU A 98 4.28 -1.19 4.57
CA LEU A 98 5.30 -0.56 5.41
C LEU A 98 5.32 0.96 5.23
N VAL A 99 5.34 1.46 3.98
CA VAL A 99 5.27 2.89 3.69
C VAL A 99 3.97 3.50 4.22
N TRP A 100 2.84 2.81 4.06
CA TRP A 100 1.56 3.22 4.62
C TRP A 100 1.60 3.34 6.14
N LYS A 101 2.08 2.31 6.85
CA LYS A 101 2.12 2.32 8.31
C LYS A 101 3.07 3.39 8.83
N LEU A 102 4.24 3.54 8.19
CA LEU A 102 5.21 4.58 8.53
C LEU A 102 4.61 5.99 8.35
N SER A 103 3.90 6.22 7.24
CA SER A 103 3.21 7.49 6.98
C SER A 103 2.18 7.79 8.09
N LEU A 104 1.37 6.80 8.47
CA LEU A 104 0.37 6.97 9.52
C LEU A 104 0.99 7.24 10.90
N LEU A 105 2.01 6.47 11.31
CA LEU A 105 2.65 6.68 12.62
C LEU A 105 3.22 8.09 12.73
N ARG A 106 3.85 8.61 11.67
CA ARG A 106 4.39 9.97 11.67
C ARG A 106 3.31 11.04 11.72
N ILE A 107 2.19 10.85 11.01
CA ILE A 107 1.03 11.74 11.10
C ILE A 107 0.44 11.71 12.51
N ASP A 108 0.27 10.52 13.10
CA ASP A 108 -0.27 10.33 14.44
C ASP A 108 0.64 10.97 15.50
N HIS A 109 1.96 10.82 15.39
CA HIS A 109 2.93 11.48 16.28
C HIS A 109 2.85 13.01 16.25
N LEU A 110 2.79 13.61 15.05
CA LEU A 110 2.65 15.05 14.92
C LEU A 110 1.33 15.50 15.55
N ARG A 111 0.24 14.76 15.33
CA ARG A 111 -1.07 15.03 15.92
C ARG A 111 -1.04 14.95 17.45
N ASP A 112 -0.46 13.90 18.01
CA ASP A 112 -0.42 13.70 19.46
C ASP A 112 0.46 14.76 20.14
N ARG A 113 1.54 15.20 19.50
CA ARG A 113 2.35 16.34 19.98
C ARG A 113 1.57 17.65 19.98
N ILE A 114 0.78 17.93 18.94
CA ILE A 114 -0.07 19.12 18.89
C ILE A 114 -1.13 19.07 20.02
N LYS A 115 -1.71 17.89 20.28
CA LYS A 115 -2.73 17.69 21.33
C LYS A 115 -2.22 17.95 22.74
N LEU A 116 -0.94 17.66 23.02
CA LEU A 116 -0.35 17.78 24.34
C LEU A 116 0.09 19.21 24.70
N GLN A 117 -0.03 20.18 23.79
CA GLN A 117 0.40 21.56 24.04
C GLN A 117 -0.71 22.43 24.65
N PRO A 118 -0.37 23.33 25.60
CA PRO A 118 -1.31 24.30 26.16
C PRO A 118 -1.75 25.33 25.10
N SER A 119 -2.91 25.95 25.31
CA SER A 119 -3.60 26.84 24.34
C SER A 119 -2.88 28.15 23.98
N ASP A 120 -1.82 28.53 24.68
CA ASP A 120 -0.97 29.69 24.35
C ASP A 120 0.20 29.25 23.44
N LEU A 121 -0.10 29.11 22.15
CA LEU A 121 0.77 28.48 21.14
C LEU A 121 1.61 29.44 20.27
N ALA A 122 1.56 30.75 20.53
CA ALA A 122 2.14 31.76 19.63
C ALA A 122 3.65 31.57 19.35
N GLY A 123 4.42 31.03 20.30
CA GLY A 123 5.87 30.80 20.15
C GLY A 123 6.28 29.46 19.52
N CYS A 124 5.41 28.44 19.56
CA CYS A 124 5.74 27.07 19.11
C CYS A 124 5.36 26.81 17.65
N TRP A 125 4.61 27.73 17.04
CA TRP A 125 4.01 27.55 15.72
C TRP A 125 5.00 27.39 14.56
N PRO A 126 6.09 28.18 14.49
CA PRO A 126 7.11 27.97 13.47
C PRO A 126 7.73 26.56 13.52
N GLY A 127 7.82 25.97 14.71
CA GLY A 127 8.31 24.60 14.90
C GLY A 127 7.35 23.57 14.30
N PHE A 128 6.06 23.65 14.67
CA PHE A 128 5.04 22.72 14.14
C PHE A 128 4.85 22.83 12.63
N THR A 129 4.91 24.05 12.06
CA THR A 129 4.83 24.23 10.61
C THR A 129 6.03 23.58 9.90
N ARG A 130 7.25 23.72 10.45
CA ARG A 130 8.44 23.06 9.89
C ARG A 130 8.35 21.54 9.98
N GLU A 131 7.89 21.01 11.10
CA GLU A 131 7.69 19.56 11.28
C GLU A 131 6.62 19.01 10.34
N TYR A 132 5.51 19.73 10.17
CA TYR A 132 4.47 19.38 9.20
C TYR A 132 5.01 19.38 7.77
N GLN A 133 5.75 20.42 7.38
CA GLN A 133 6.35 20.48 6.05
C GLN A 133 7.33 19.32 5.82
N ALA A 134 8.19 19.02 6.81
CA ALA A 134 9.11 17.89 6.74
C ALA A 134 8.37 16.55 6.60
N LEU A 135 7.23 16.39 7.28
CA LEU A 135 6.37 15.21 7.14
C LEU A 135 5.75 15.12 5.75
N VAL A 136 5.21 16.22 5.22
CA VAL A 136 4.64 16.27 3.87
C VAL A 136 5.70 15.95 2.83
N ASP A 137 6.90 16.54 2.94
CA ASP A 137 8.00 16.29 2.03
C ASP A 137 8.47 14.83 2.10
N LEU A 138 8.52 14.23 3.30
CA LEU A 138 8.82 12.81 3.46
C LEU A 138 7.75 11.93 2.80
N VAL A 139 6.47 12.17 3.06
CA VAL A 139 5.37 11.40 2.46
C VAL A 139 5.38 11.55 0.94
N ASP A 140 5.62 12.76 0.42
CA ASP A 140 5.75 13.00 -1.03
C ASP A 140 6.94 12.25 -1.63
N GLU A 141 8.08 12.21 -0.93
CA GLU A 141 9.26 11.46 -1.35
C GLU A 141 8.97 9.96 -1.43
N LEU A 142 8.36 9.39 -0.38
CA LEU A 142 8.06 7.97 -0.28
C LEU A 142 7.00 7.49 -1.26
N TRP A 143 5.97 8.31 -1.55
CA TRP A 143 4.85 7.92 -2.39
C TRP A 143 5.00 8.37 -3.84
N ARG A 144 5.19 9.68 -4.06
CA ARG A 144 5.15 10.27 -5.40
C ARG A 144 6.51 10.23 -6.07
N ARG A 145 7.57 10.72 -5.42
CA ARG A 145 8.90 10.82 -6.04
C ARG A 145 9.57 9.47 -6.22
N SER A 146 9.31 8.51 -5.34
CA SER A 146 9.71 7.12 -5.53
C SER A 146 9.02 6.44 -6.72
N GLY A 147 7.90 6.99 -7.20
CA GLY A 147 7.04 6.37 -8.21
C GLY A 147 6.15 5.25 -7.67
N LEU A 148 6.12 5.03 -6.35
CA LEU A 148 5.30 3.98 -5.72
C LEU A 148 3.81 4.20 -5.97
N SER A 149 3.32 5.45 -5.87
CA SER A 149 1.90 5.77 -6.09
C SER A 149 1.48 5.47 -7.52
N SER A 150 2.27 5.91 -8.52
CA SER A 150 2.00 5.63 -9.94
C SER A 150 2.04 4.13 -10.23
N ALA A 151 3.01 3.40 -9.67
CA ALA A 151 3.11 1.96 -9.85
C ALA A 151 1.93 1.22 -9.19
N ALA A 152 1.53 1.63 -7.98
CA ALA A 152 0.36 1.09 -7.29
C ALA A 152 -0.93 1.35 -8.08
N SER A 153 -1.12 2.57 -8.58
CA SER A 153 -2.27 2.92 -9.44
C SER A 153 -2.30 2.07 -10.71
N LEU A 154 -1.15 1.83 -11.34
CA LEU A 154 -1.08 0.97 -12.53
C LEU A 154 -1.50 -0.46 -12.20
N VAL A 155 -1.00 -1.03 -11.10
CA VAL A 155 -1.40 -2.37 -10.63
C VAL A 155 -2.91 -2.43 -10.38
N PHE A 156 -3.47 -1.43 -9.68
CA PHE A 156 -4.91 -1.39 -9.40
C PHE A 156 -5.75 -1.26 -10.67
N VAL A 157 -5.33 -0.45 -11.64
CA VAL A 157 -6.03 -0.31 -12.93
C VAL A 157 -5.99 -1.63 -13.70
N LEU A 158 -4.84 -2.30 -13.75
CA LEU A 158 -4.71 -3.60 -14.41
C LEU A 158 -5.58 -4.66 -13.75
N ASP A 159 -5.62 -4.71 -12.42
CA ASP A 159 -6.49 -5.63 -11.67
C ASP A 159 -7.97 -5.32 -11.92
N LEU A 160 -8.37 -4.04 -11.96
CA LEU A 160 -9.74 -3.64 -12.30
C LEU A 160 -10.13 -4.01 -13.74
N MET A 161 -9.22 -3.88 -14.70
CA MET A 161 -9.46 -4.33 -16.08
C MET A 161 -9.64 -5.86 -16.13
N LEU A 162 -8.84 -6.61 -15.38
CA LEU A 162 -8.94 -8.07 -15.29
C LEU A 162 -10.25 -8.52 -14.65
N ILE A 163 -10.70 -7.82 -13.60
CA ILE A 163 -12.01 -7.99 -12.96
C ILE A 163 -13.13 -7.74 -13.97
N ALA A 164 -13.09 -6.61 -14.67
CA ALA A 164 -14.12 -6.24 -15.66
C ALA A 164 -14.21 -7.29 -16.78
N PHE A 165 -13.07 -7.74 -17.30
CA PHE A 165 -13.02 -8.80 -18.30
C PHE A 165 -13.54 -10.13 -17.74
N GLY A 166 -13.13 -10.50 -16.52
CA GLY A 166 -13.61 -11.71 -15.84
C GLY A 166 -15.12 -11.71 -15.65
N VAL A 167 -15.71 -10.58 -15.28
CA VAL A 167 -17.17 -10.41 -15.16
C VAL A 167 -17.85 -10.52 -16.53
N ALA A 168 -17.30 -9.90 -17.57
CA ALA A 168 -17.85 -9.97 -18.92
C ALA A 168 -17.85 -11.41 -19.45
N VAL A 169 -16.75 -12.14 -19.27
CA VAL A 169 -16.64 -13.56 -19.63
C VAL A 169 -17.62 -14.41 -18.81
N ALA A 170 -17.72 -14.18 -17.49
CA ALA A 170 -18.65 -14.89 -16.63
C ALA A 170 -20.12 -14.69 -17.02
N LYS A 171 -20.47 -13.52 -17.56
CA LYS A 171 -21.82 -13.24 -18.06
C LYS A 171 -22.10 -13.84 -19.44
N ALA A 172 -21.07 -13.96 -20.27
CA ALA A 172 -21.19 -14.51 -21.63
C ALA A 172 -21.26 -16.04 -21.64
N ASP A 173 -20.66 -16.71 -20.65
CA ASP A 173 -20.63 -18.16 -20.55
C ASP A 173 -21.84 -18.70 -19.77
N THR A 174 -22.85 -19.22 -20.49
CA THR A 174 -24.08 -19.78 -19.92
C THR A 174 -23.95 -21.24 -19.47
N GLN A 175 -22.82 -21.90 -19.76
CA GLN A 175 -22.68 -23.35 -19.58
C GLN A 175 -21.67 -23.75 -18.50
N TRP A 176 -20.78 -22.85 -18.05
CA TRP A 176 -19.82 -23.16 -17.00
C TRP A 176 -20.35 -22.88 -15.58
N LYS A 177 -20.00 -23.77 -14.64
CA LYS A 177 -20.08 -23.54 -13.19
C LYS A 177 -19.25 -22.31 -12.86
N GLY A 178 -19.84 -21.12 -12.92
CA GLY A 178 -19.14 -19.82 -12.82
C GLY A 178 -18.47 -19.53 -11.48
N TRP A 179 -18.63 -20.38 -10.46
CA TRP A 179 -18.12 -20.12 -9.11
C TRP A 179 -16.58 -19.96 -9.01
N PRO A 180 -15.70 -20.69 -9.76
CA PRO A 180 -14.25 -20.49 -9.69
C PRO A 180 -13.83 -19.17 -10.33
N LEU A 181 -14.56 -18.73 -11.36
CA LEU A 181 -14.34 -17.44 -12.02
C LEU A 181 -14.81 -16.30 -11.11
N TRP A 182 -15.94 -16.46 -10.42
CA TRP A 182 -16.41 -15.51 -9.41
C TRP A 182 -15.46 -15.39 -8.21
N LEU A 183 -14.96 -16.51 -7.67
CA LEU A 183 -13.95 -16.46 -6.61
C LEU A 183 -12.68 -15.76 -7.08
N PHE A 184 -12.25 -16.00 -8.32
CA PHE A 184 -11.13 -15.28 -8.92
C PHE A 184 -11.40 -13.77 -8.97
N VAL A 185 -12.52 -13.35 -9.55
CA VAL A 185 -12.92 -11.93 -9.63
C VAL A 185 -13.01 -11.28 -8.25
N VAL A 186 -13.63 -11.92 -7.27
CA VAL A 186 -13.74 -11.39 -5.90
C VAL A 186 -12.36 -11.28 -5.24
N SER A 187 -11.50 -12.30 -5.37
CA SER A 187 -10.15 -12.25 -4.81
C SER A 187 -9.29 -11.15 -5.44
N GLN A 188 -9.43 -10.92 -6.74
CA GLN A 188 -8.75 -9.82 -7.43
C GLN A 188 -9.30 -8.46 -6.98
N ALA A 189 -10.60 -8.35 -6.68
CA ALA A 189 -11.21 -7.10 -6.20
C ALA A 189 -10.75 -6.69 -4.79
N CYS A 190 -10.35 -7.65 -3.95
CA CYS A 190 -9.86 -7.35 -2.60
C CYS A 190 -8.58 -6.48 -2.61
N LEU A 191 -7.69 -6.67 -3.58
CA LEU A 191 -6.43 -5.92 -3.70
C LEU A 191 -6.63 -4.41 -3.92
N PRO A 192 -7.32 -3.95 -4.99
CA PRO A 192 -7.55 -2.52 -5.21
C PRO A 192 -8.44 -1.92 -4.12
N CYS A 193 -9.47 -2.64 -3.64
CA CYS A 193 -10.31 -2.15 -2.54
C CYS A 193 -9.50 -1.94 -1.24
N GLY A 194 -8.63 -2.90 -0.89
CA GLY A 194 -7.72 -2.77 0.25
C GLY A 194 -6.75 -1.60 0.08
N GLY A 195 -6.12 -1.49 -1.09
CA GLY A 195 -5.20 -0.38 -1.39
C GLY A 195 -5.87 1.00 -1.30
N LEU A 196 -7.07 1.15 -1.89
CA LEU A 196 -7.86 2.37 -1.83
C LEU A 196 -8.29 2.70 -0.40
N TYR A 197 -8.70 1.69 0.38
CA TYR A 197 -9.03 1.88 1.80
C TYR A 197 -7.82 2.40 2.60
N LEU A 198 -6.63 1.84 2.37
CA LEU A 198 -5.41 2.27 3.04
C LEU A 198 -5.01 3.71 2.65
N TRP A 199 -5.19 4.10 1.38
CA TRP A 199 -5.02 5.49 0.97
C TRP A 199 -6.07 6.43 1.60
N ALA A 200 -7.34 6.02 1.63
CA ALA A 200 -8.38 6.79 2.30
C ALA A 200 -8.07 7.01 3.78
N ARG A 201 -7.45 6.03 4.46
CA ARG A 201 -6.98 6.15 5.84
C ARG A 201 -5.90 7.22 6.02
N ILE A 202 -4.94 7.34 5.09
CA ILE A 202 -3.95 8.43 5.13
C ILE A 202 -4.66 9.77 4.96
N HIS A 203 -5.56 9.87 3.99
CA HIS A 203 -6.33 11.09 3.75
C HIS A 203 -7.16 11.50 4.98
N ASP A 204 -7.88 10.56 5.59
CA ASP A 204 -8.67 10.83 6.80
C ASP A 204 -7.80 11.21 8.01
N ALA A 205 -6.61 10.63 8.14
CA ALA A 205 -5.64 11.01 9.16
C ALA A 205 -5.12 12.44 8.93
N CYS A 206 -4.83 12.82 7.68
CA CYS A 206 -4.42 14.18 7.31
C CYS A 206 -5.53 15.22 7.50
N CYS A 207 -6.80 14.87 7.23
CA CYS A 207 -7.92 15.78 7.36
C CYS A 207 -8.34 16.06 8.81
N SER A 208 -7.75 15.40 9.81
CA SER A 208 -8.10 15.56 11.24
C SER A 208 -9.62 15.53 11.50
N LYS A 209 -10.41 14.76 10.73
CA LYS A 209 -11.89 14.70 10.89
C LYS A 209 -12.31 14.30 12.31
N ALA A 210 -11.48 13.53 13.01
CA ALA A 210 -11.71 13.13 14.39
C ALA A 210 -11.59 14.30 15.39
N TYR A 211 -10.88 15.38 15.04
CA TYR A 211 -10.61 16.54 15.93
C TYR A 211 -10.59 17.86 15.13
N PRO A 212 -11.76 18.34 14.66
CA PRO A 212 -11.85 19.52 13.80
C PRO A 212 -11.30 20.79 14.45
N LYS A 213 -11.31 20.90 15.78
CA LYS A 213 -10.79 22.05 16.55
C LYS A 213 -9.27 22.02 16.77
N GLN A 214 -8.61 20.92 16.42
CA GLN A 214 -7.18 20.67 16.67
C GLN A 214 -6.44 20.30 15.37
N SER A 215 -7.09 20.48 14.22
CA SER A 215 -6.42 20.33 12.93
C SER A 215 -5.42 21.48 12.74
N LEU A 216 -4.31 21.21 12.06
CA LEU A 216 -3.32 22.24 11.72
C LEU A 216 -3.97 23.41 10.96
N LEU A 217 -4.99 23.11 10.14
CA LEU A 217 -5.81 24.09 9.44
C LEU A 217 -6.70 24.92 10.38
N SER A 218 -7.30 24.29 11.40
CA SER A 218 -8.10 24.96 12.44
C SER A 218 -7.23 25.83 13.35
N LEU A 219 -6.03 25.37 13.68
CA LEU A 219 -5.05 26.13 14.45
C LEU A 219 -4.49 27.29 13.63
N ALA A 220 -4.20 27.06 12.34
CA ALA A 220 -3.77 28.11 11.41
C ALA A 220 -4.85 29.19 11.23
N THR A 221 -6.11 28.80 11.05
CA THR A 221 -7.24 29.76 10.94
C THR A 221 -7.53 30.51 12.24
N HIS A 222 -7.29 29.90 13.40
CA HIS A 222 -7.41 30.58 14.69
C HIS A 222 -6.28 31.60 14.93
N HIS A 223 -5.07 31.36 14.43
CA HIS A 223 -3.91 32.23 14.64
C HIS A 223 -3.68 33.28 13.55
N LEU A 224 -3.97 32.97 12.29
CA LEU A 224 -3.81 33.92 11.18
C LEU A 224 -4.93 34.97 11.13
N GLY A 225 -5.93 34.85 12.00
CA GLY A 225 -7.17 35.61 11.89
C GLY A 225 -7.99 35.16 10.68
N ARG A 226 -9.30 35.34 10.74
CA ARG A 226 -10.13 35.34 9.54
C ARG A 226 -9.96 36.66 8.80
#